data_AF-A0A0A3W6S5-F1
#
_entry.id   AF-A0A0A3W6S5-F1
#
_cell.length_a   1.000
_cell.length_b   1.000
_cell.length_c   1.000
_cell.angle_alpha   90.00
_cell.angle_beta   90.00
_cell.angle_gamma   90.00
#
_symmetry.space_group_name_H-M   'P 1'
#
loop_
_entity.id
_entity.type
_entity.pdbx_description
1 polymer ?
#
loop_
_entity_poly.entity_id
_entity_poly.type
_entity_poly.pdbx_seq_one_letter_code
_entity_poly.pdbx_strand_id
1 'polypeptide(L)'
;MYLKQLIDQLKADFDPTANELEQQIDHALYQLIQHSAEVPYPGEGQTLKRWKILSQVAAIDLSLAKIFESNLDVLAILHELHADPEQIVGLAAIWAAEGGPEPLELEHGLLSGIKPWCSAAEQVQQALVTYRDEEERSQLLLVDMTQDGIEIDTSAWHAVGMQYTQTAAVTSIKFKPNRLANPITT
;
A
#
# COMPACT_ATOMS: atom_id res chain seq x y z
N MET A 1 -10.78 21.25 -3.63
CA MET A 1 -12.01 20.56 -3.16
C MET A 1 -11.66 19.88 -1.85
N TYR A 2 -12.53 19.83 -0.84
CA TYR A 2 -12.24 19.10 0.41
C TYR A 2 -12.46 17.59 0.22
N LEU A 3 -11.79 16.73 1.00
CA LEU A 3 -11.93 15.27 0.90
C LEU A 3 -13.38 14.79 0.95
N LYS A 4 -14.21 15.38 1.84
CA LYS A 4 -15.63 15.02 1.93
C LYS A 4 -16.37 15.27 0.62
N GLN A 5 -16.13 16.43 -0.01
CA GLN A 5 -16.79 16.79 -1.28
C GLN A 5 -16.31 15.89 -2.41
N LEU A 6 -15.02 15.54 -2.42
CA LEU A 6 -14.46 14.58 -3.37
C LEU A 6 -15.16 13.22 -3.25
N ILE A 7 -15.27 12.67 -2.04
CA ILE A 7 -15.92 11.37 -1.81
C ILE A 7 -17.39 11.42 -2.25
N ASP A 8 -18.11 12.48 -1.92
CA ASP A 8 -19.51 12.65 -2.34
C ASP A 8 -19.65 12.70 -3.87
N GLN A 9 -18.71 13.35 -4.57
CA GLN A 9 -18.65 13.41 -6.04
C GLN A 9 -18.30 12.07 -6.65
N LEU A 10 -17.20 11.44 -6.20
CA LEU A 10 -16.77 10.11 -6.66
C LEU A 10 -17.89 9.09 -6.53
N LYS A 11 -18.62 9.11 -5.40
CA LYS A 11 -19.76 8.22 -5.18
C LYS A 11 -20.91 8.45 -6.17
N ALA A 12 -21.14 9.70 -6.59
CA ALA A 12 -22.19 10.02 -7.55
C ALA A 12 -21.81 9.60 -8.98
N ASP A 13 -20.52 9.67 -9.32
CA ASP A 13 -20.01 9.37 -10.66
C ASP A 13 -19.69 7.88 -10.87
N PHE A 14 -19.47 7.13 -9.79
CA PHE A 14 -19.05 5.74 -9.86
C PHE A 14 -20.18 4.81 -10.33
N ASP A 15 -19.92 4.06 -11.41
CA ASP A 15 -20.81 3.03 -11.93
C ASP A 15 -20.17 1.64 -11.75
N PRO A 16 -20.62 0.84 -10.76
CA PRO A 16 -20.05 -0.49 -10.49
C PRO A 16 -20.39 -1.53 -11.58
N THR A 17 -21.24 -1.19 -12.56
CA THR A 17 -21.65 -2.08 -13.65
C THR A 17 -20.95 -1.77 -14.97
N ALA A 18 -20.15 -0.70 -15.02
CA ALA A 18 -19.43 -0.30 -16.20
C ALA A 18 -18.30 -1.27 -16.55
N ASN A 19 -18.01 -1.40 -17.85
CA ASN A 19 -16.89 -2.21 -18.34
C ASN A 19 -15.51 -1.61 -17.97
N GLU A 20 -15.47 -0.34 -17.56
CA GLU A 20 -14.27 0.42 -17.22
C GLU A 20 -14.06 0.54 -15.69
N LEU A 21 -14.58 -0.41 -14.92
CA LEU A 21 -14.55 -0.35 -13.45
C LEU A 21 -13.15 -0.20 -12.86
N GLU A 22 -12.15 -0.88 -13.44
CA GLU A 22 -10.75 -0.75 -13.03
C GLU A 22 -10.23 0.68 -13.21
N GLN A 23 -10.51 1.30 -14.38
CA GLN A 23 -10.11 2.67 -14.66
C GLN A 23 -10.81 3.68 -13.75
N GLN A 24 -12.06 3.43 -13.37
CA GLN A 24 -12.79 4.24 -12.39
C GLN A 24 -12.16 4.13 -11.00
N ILE A 25 -11.77 2.92 -10.57
CA ILE A 25 -11.09 2.69 -9.30
C ILE A 25 -9.74 3.42 -9.28
N ASP A 26 -8.94 3.28 -10.33
CA ASP A 26 -7.65 3.97 -10.44
C ASP A 26 -7.82 5.49 -10.41
N HIS A 27 -8.76 6.02 -11.19
CA HIS A 27 -9.05 7.45 -11.20
C HIS A 27 -9.44 7.97 -9.81
N ALA A 28 -10.37 7.27 -9.15
CA ALA A 28 -10.81 7.61 -7.80
C ALA A 28 -9.66 7.55 -6.80
N LEU A 29 -8.81 6.51 -6.89
CA LEU A 29 -7.66 6.32 -6.02
C LEU A 29 -6.65 7.46 -6.16
N TYR A 30 -6.27 7.82 -7.40
CA TYR A 30 -5.33 8.91 -7.64
C TYR A 30 -5.84 10.25 -7.13
N GLN A 31 -7.16 10.50 -7.17
CA GLN A 31 -7.73 11.70 -6.54
C GLN A 31 -7.69 11.62 -5.02
N LEU A 32 -8.04 10.47 -4.41
CA LEU A 32 -8.09 10.30 -2.95
C LEU A 32 -6.72 10.47 -2.30
N ILE A 33 -5.64 9.94 -2.89
CA ILE A 33 -4.30 10.04 -2.28
C ILE A 33 -3.78 11.49 -2.19
N GLN A 34 -4.25 12.40 -3.05
CA GLN A 34 -3.93 13.83 -2.95
C GLN A 34 -4.54 14.48 -1.69
N HIS A 35 -5.50 13.82 -1.06
CA HIS A 35 -6.21 14.26 0.13
C HIS A 35 -5.84 13.45 1.37
N SER A 36 -4.80 12.60 1.32
CA SER A 36 -4.42 11.75 2.46
C SER A 36 -4.12 12.54 3.74
N ALA A 37 -3.59 13.75 3.64
CA ALA A 37 -3.32 14.62 4.79
C ALA A 37 -4.59 15.09 5.54
N GLU A 38 -5.79 14.98 4.93
CA GLU A 38 -7.06 15.30 5.60
C GLU A 38 -7.57 14.14 6.47
N VAL A 39 -6.98 12.95 6.33
CA VAL A 39 -7.35 11.76 7.10
C VAL A 39 -6.53 11.69 8.39
N PRO A 40 -7.16 11.63 9.58
CA PRO A 40 -6.42 11.56 10.83
C PRO A 40 -5.56 10.30 10.94
N TYR A 41 -4.41 10.43 11.61
CA TYR A 41 -3.60 9.28 12.01
C TYR A 41 -4.34 8.42 13.06
N PRO A 42 -4.06 7.10 13.10
CA PRO A 42 -4.53 6.24 14.18
C PRO A 42 -3.96 6.71 15.55
N GLY A 43 -4.66 6.41 16.64
CA GLY A 43 -4.16 6.72 18.00
C GLY A 43 -4.29 8.17 18.47
N GLU A 44 -4.60 9.13 17.60
CA GLU A 44 -4.64 10.57 17.94
C GLU A 44 -6.01 11.11 18.36
N GLY A 45 -6.91 10.25 18.85
CA GLY A 45 -8.23 10.65 19.37
C GLY A 45 -9.30 10.97 18.32
N GLN A 46 -9.00 10.85 17.02
CA GLN A 46 -9.96 11.06 15.92
C GLN A 46 -10.36 9.76 15.19
N THR A 47 -10.27 8.60 15.86
CA THR A 47 -10.58 7.28 15.29
C THR A 47 -11.93 7.23 14.58
N LEU A 48 -13.00 7.77 15.20
CA LEU A 48 -14.33 7.78 14.59
C LEU A 48 -14.36 8.53 13.25
N LYS A 49 -13.58 9.61 13.11
CA LYS A 49 -13.50 10.39 11.87
C LYS A 49 -12.77 9.58 10.78
N ARG A 50 -11.63 8.96 11.10
CA ARG A 50 -10.89 8.08 10.17
C ARG A 50 -11.79 6.94 9.67
N TRP A 51 -12.47 6.25 10.59
CA TRP A 51 -13.40 5.16 10.27
C TRP A 51 -14.56 5.62 9.37
N LYS A 52 -15.15 6.79 9.65
CA LYS A 52 -16.20 7.35 8.79
C LYS A 52 -15.68 7.58 7.37
N ILE A 53 -14.52 8.21 7.21
CA ILE A 53 -13.92 8.45 5.89
C ILE A 53 -13.72 7.11 5.14
N LEU A 54 -13.05 6.14 5.77
CA LEU A 54 -12.81 4.83 5.15
C LEU A 54 -14.12 4.11 4.81
N SER A 55 -15.14 4.19 5.67
CA SER A 55 -16.46 3.60 5.40
C SER A 55 -17.18 4.26 4.22
N GLN A 56 -16.98 5.56 4.00
CA GLN A 56 -17.56 6.25 2.87
C GLN A 56 -16.86 5.89 1.56
N VAL A 57 -15.53 5.74 1.59
CA VAL A 57 -14.76 5.22 0.44
C VAL A 57 -15.17 3.77 0.13
N ALA A 58 -15.31 2.93 1.16
CA ALA A 58 -15.78 1.54 1.01
C ALA A 58 -17.20 1.42 0.47
N ALA A 59 -18.04 2.45 0.65
CA ALA A 59 -19.37 2.51 0.07
C ALA A 59 -19.37 2.87 -1.43
N ILE A 60 -18.22 3.29 -1.98
CA ILE A 60 -17.99 3.44 -3.42
C ILE A 60 -17.54 2.07 -3.96
N ASP A 61 -16.42 1.57 -3.44
CA ASP A 61 -15.88 0.25 -3.80
C ASP A 61 -14.93 -0.27 -2.71
N LEU A 62 -14.94 -1.59 -2.48
CA LEU A 62 -14.12 -2.23 -1.44
C LEU A 62 -12.64 -2.38 -1.83
N SER A 63 -12.34 -2.62 -3.11
CA SER A 63 -10.96 -2.64 -3.59
C SER A 63 -10.32 -1.27 -3.48
N LEU A 64 -11.04 -0.21 -3.88
CA LEU A 64 -10.63 1.17 -3.71
C LEU A 64 -10.29 1.48 -2.24
N ALA A 65 -11.20 1.15 -1.33
CA ALA A 65 -11.00 1.40 0.10
C ALA A 65 -9.79 0.64 0.66
N LYS A 66 -9.58 -0.61 0.25
CA LYS A 66 -8.43 -1.41 0.68
C LYS A 66 -7.10 -0.81 0.20
N ILE A 67 -7.02 -0.35 -1.04
CA ILE A 67 -5.77 0.24 -1.55
C ILE A 67 -5.51 1.59 -0.90
N PHE A 68 -6.54 2.43 -0.79
CA PHE A 68 -6.43 3.74 -0.14
C PHE A 68 -6.04 3.63 1.34
N GLU A 69 -6.62 2.66 2.06
CA GLU A 69 -6.24 2.41 3.46
C GLU A 69 -4.77 2.00 3.60
N SER A 70 -4.28 1.12 2.73
CA SER A 70 -2.86 0.75 2.73
C SER A 70 -1.93 1.95 2.50
N ASN A 71 -2.30 2.87 1.60
CA ASN A 71 -1.57 4.13 1.41
C ASN A 71 -1.59 5.01 2.67
N LEU A 72 -2.74 5.12 3.33
CA LEU A 72 -2.85 5.88 4.59
C LEU A 72 -2.04 5.26 5.73
N ASP A 73 -1.89 3.94 5.73
CA ASP A 73 -1.09 3.23 6.73
C ASP A 73 0.42 3.45 6.53
N VAL A 74 0.89 3.54 5.27
CA VAL A 74 2.27 3.97 4.98
C VAL A 74 2.55 5.33 5.63
N LEU A 75 1.66 6.30 5.42
CA LEU A 75 1.84 7.64 5.99
C LEU A 75 1.77 7.64 7.53
N ALA A 76 0.93 6.79 8.12
CA ALA A 76 0.85 6.62 9.57
C ALA A 76 2.14 6.02 10.15
N ILE A 77 2.69 4.99 9.50
CA ILE A 77 3.96 4.38 9.92
C ILE A 77 5.11 5.38 9.84
N LEU A 78 5.20 6.16 8.76
CA LEU A 78 6.23 7.20 8.65
C LEU A 78 6.09 8.28 9.72
N HIS A 79 4.86 8.68 10.03
CA HIS A 79 4.58 9.62 11.12
C HIS A 79 5.05 9.07 12.48
N GLU A 80 4.76 7.79 12.79
CA GLU A 80 5.22 7.13 14.02
C GLU A 80 6.75 6.99 14.09
N LEU A 81 7.40 6.78 12.94
CA LEU A 81 8.86 6.72 12.84
C LEU A 81 9.55 8.09 12.84
N HIS A 82 8.78 9.19 12.87
CA HIS A 82 9.28 10.55 12.66
C HIS A 82 10.10 10.69 11.37
N ALA A 83 9.75 9.91 10.35
CA ALA A 83 10.36 9.93 9.04
C ALA A 83 9.67 10.96 8.15
N ASP A 84 10.42 11.53 7.21
CA ASP A 84 9.89 12.54 6.29
C ASP A 84 8.87 11.91 5.32
N PRO A 85 7.59 12.33 5.33
CA PRO A 85 6.61 11.81 4.38
C PRO A 85 6.91 12.23 2.93
N GLU A 86 7.71 13.26 2.68
CA GLU A 86 8.07 13.71 1.33
C GLU A 86 8.91 12.68 0.56
N GLN A 87 9.45 11.66 1.24
CA GLN A 87 10.12 10.53 0.58
C GLN A 87 9.14 9.63 -0.20
N ILE A 88 7.83 9.74 0.04
CA ILE A 88 6.81 8.98 -0.66
C ILE A 88 6.35 9.75 -1.90
N VAL A 89 6.59 9.14 -3.06
CA VAL A 89 6.17 9.66 -4.36
C VAL A 89 5.10 8.76 -4.95
N GLY A 90 3.96 9.34 -5.32
CA GLY A 90 2.85 8.60 -5.95
C GLY A 90 2.04 7.77 -4.95
N LEU A 91 1.46 6.67 -5.45
CA LEU A 91 0.73 5.71 -4.65
C LEU A 91 1.70 4.85 -3.84
N ALA A 92 1.45 4.73 -2.54
CA ALA A 92 2.18 3.84 -1.67
C ALA A 92 1.32 2.71 -1.10
N ALA A 93 1.97 1.61 -0.72
CA ALA A 93 1.32 0.51 -0.02
C ALA A 93 2.24 -0.10 1.05
N ILE A 94 1.64 -0.75 2.04
CA ILE A 94 2.32 -1.57 3.05
C ILE A 94 2.01 -3.05 2.79
N TRP A 95 3.06 -3.85 2.60
CA TRP A 95 2.97 -5.29 2.43
C TRP A 95 3.65 -5.98 3.62
N ALA A 96 2.84 -6.29 4.62
CA ALA A 96 3.30 -6.86 5.88
C ALA A 96 3.15 -8.39 5.95
N ALA A 97 2.37 -9.01 5.07
CA ALA A 97 2.06 -10.44 5.13
C ALA A 97 3.33 -11.30 4.94
N GLU A 98 3.52 -12.29 5.81
CA GLU A 98 4.65 -13.22 5.81
C GLU A 98 4.21 -14.62 5.35
N GLY A 99 5.12 -15.36 4.71
CA GLY A 99 4.91 -16.71 4.20
C GLY A 99 5.35 -16.86 2.74
N GLY A 100 5.09 -18.04 2.17
CA GLY A 100 5.51 -18.39 0.81
C GLY A 100 6.75 -19.29 0.78
N PRO A 101 7.10 -19.83 -0.40
CA PRO A 101 8.18 -20.79 -0.56
C PRO A 101 9.59 -20.17 -0.46
N GLU A 102 9.73 -18.88 -0.77
CA GLU A 102 11.01 -18.16 -0.86
C GLU A 102 10.84 -16.77 -0.21
N PRO A 103 10.95 -16.66 1.12
CA PRO A 103 10.77 -15.40 1.83
C PRO A 103 11.82 -14.36 1.42
N LEU A 104 11.53 -13.09 1.72
CA LEU A 104 12.49 -12.00 1.45
C LEU A 104 13.71 -12.07 2.36
N GLU A 105 14.88 -11.92 1.76
CA GLU A 105 16.19 -11.89 2.42
C GLU A 105 16.97 -10.65 1.98
N LEU A 106 17.70 -10.03 2.91
CA LEU A 106 18.55 -8.87 2.64
C LEU A 106 20.02 -9.22 2.88
N GLU A 107 20.73 -9.62 1.83
CA GLU A 107 22.15 -9.99 1.91
C GLU A 107 23.03 -8.92 1.27
N HIS A 108 24.06 -8.43 1.99
CA HIS A 108 24.98 -7.40 1.48
C HIS A 108 24.27 -6.14 0.94
N GLY A 109 23.09 -5.85 1.50
CA GLY A 109 22.21 -4.76 1.08
C GLY A 109 21.39 -5.05 -0.18
N LEU A 110 21.34 -6.30 -0.65
CA LEU A 110 20.56 -6.71 -1.82
C LEU A 110 19.33 -7.49 -1.36
N LEU A 111 18.14 -7.01 -1.73
CA LEU A 111 16.88 -7.69 -1.43
C LEU A 111 16.60 -8.76 -2.50
N SER A 112 16.32 -9.99 -2.07
CA SER A 112 15.91 -11.10 -2.93
C SER A 112 14.81 -11.93 -2.28
N GLY A 113 14.12 -12.76 -3.07
CA GLY A 113 13.00 -13.58 -2.62
C GLY A 113 11.66 -13.05 -3.12
N ILE A 114 10.57 -13.52 -2.49
CA ILE A 114 9.20 -13.31 -2.92
C ILE A 114 8.39 -12.67 -1.80
N LYS A 115 7.66 -11.60 -2.13
CA LYS A 115 6.55 -11.09 -1.33
C LYS A 115 5.23 -11.52 -1.98
N PRO A 116 4.54 -12.54 -1.45
CA PRO A 116 3.49 -13.24 -2.20
C PRO A 116 2.15 -12.51 -2.31
N TRP A 117 1.87 -11.53 -1.45
CA TRP A 117 0.57 -10.85 -1.40
C TRP A 117 0.75 -9.34 -1.36
N CYS A 118 0.91 -8.76 -2.54
CA CYS A 118 1.14 -7.34 -2.75
C CYS A 118 -0.06 -6.74 -3.48
N SER A 119 -0.99 -6.14 -2.73
CA SER A 119 -2.13 -5.45 -3.34
C SER A 119 -1.69 -4.20 -4.10
N ALA A 120 -2.29 -4.01 -5.28
CA ALA A 120 -2.00 -2.96 -6.23
C ALA A 120 -0.53 -2.93 -6.69
N ALA A 121 0.12 -4.09 -6.78
CA ALA A 121 1.56 -4.18 -7.05
C ALA A 121 1.96 -3.46 -8.35
N GLU A 122 1.13 -3.50 -9.39
CA GLU A 122 1.40 -2.82 -10.67
C GLU A 122 1.19 -1.30 -10.61
N GLN A 123 0.39 -0.81 -9.66
CA GLN A 123 0.06 0.61 -9.53
C GLN A 123 0.89 1.33 -8.45
N VAL A 124 1.49 0.61 -7.50
CA VAL A 124 2.26 1.19 -6.39
C VAL A 124 3.63 1.66 -6.87
N GLN A 125 4.01 2.90 -6.51
CA GLN A 125 5.34 3.45 -6.77
C GLN A 125 6.29 3.25 -5.58
N GLN A 126 5.76 3.22 -4.35
CA GLN A 126 6.56 3.07 -3.13
C GLN A 126 5.94 2.04 -2.21
N ALA A 127 6.68 0.99 -1.85
CA ALA A 127 6.19 -0.06 -0.98
C ALA A 127 6.96 -0.09 0.34
N LEU A 128 6.23 -0.05 1.45
CA LEU A 128 6.74 -0.52 2.72
C LEU A 128 6.65 -2.05 2.74
N VAL A 129 7.75 -2.73 3.00
CA VAL A 129 7.81 -4.19 2.94
C VAL A 129 8.44 -4.74 4.21
N THR A 130 7.75 -5.69 4.84
CA THR A 130 8.32 -6.43 5.98
C THR A 130 9.15 -7.62 5.51
N TYR A 131 10.27 -7.85 6.20
CA TYR A 131 11.09 -9.07 6.07
C TYR A 131 11.66 -9.48 7.44
N ARG A 132 12.23 -10.69 7.52
CA ARG A 132 12.90 -11.19 8.73
C ARG A 132 14.42 -11.07 8.55
N ASP A 133 15.11 -10.50 9.54
CA ASP A 133 16.58 -10.49 9.53
C ASP A 133 17.17 -11.84 9.97
N GLU A 134 18.51 -11.95 9.98
CA GLU A 134 19.25 -13.15 10.41
C GLU A 134 18.93 -13.60 11.85
N GLU A 135 18.36 -12.72 12.68
CA GLU A 135 17.94 -12.98 14.05
C GLU A 135 16.41 -13.25 14.15
N GLU A 136 15.72 -13.47 13.02
CA GLU A 136 14.26 -13.65 12.92
C GLU A 136 13.42 -12.46 13.41
N ARG A 137 14.03 -11.28 13.50
CA ARG A 137 13.33 -10.06 13.90
C ARG A 137 12.65 -9.45 12.69
N SER A 138 11.42 -8.96 12.89
CA SER A 138 10.71 -8.23 11.85
C SER A 138 11.40 -6.88 11.58
N GLN A 139 11.63 -6.61 10.31
CA GLN A 139 12.25 -5.41 9.79
C GLN A 139 11.34 -4.75 8.76
N LEU A 140 11.51 -3.45 8.56
CA LEU A 140 10.73 -2.67 7.59
C LEU A 140 11.65 -1.96 6.58
N LEU A 141 11.36 -2.15 5.30
CA LEU A 141 12.06 -1.54 4.18
C LEU A 141 11.14 -0.61 3.41
N LEU A 142 11.68 0.48 2.88
CA LEU A 142 11.07 1.24 1.80
C LEU A 142 11.69 0.81 0.48
N VAL A 143 10.83 0.33 -0.42
CA VAL A 143 11.17 -0.16 -1.74
C VAL A 143 10.58 0.78 -2.78
N ASP A 144 11.44 1.28 -3.66
CA ASP A 144 11.02 1.98 -4.88
C ASP A 144 10.63 0.94 -5.93
N MET A 145 9.35 0.87 -6.23
CA MET A 145 8.77 -0.13 -7.14
C MET A 145 9.08 0.15 -8.62
N THR A 146 9.71 1.29 -8.93
CA THR A 146 10.10 1.66 -10.29
C THR A 146 11.50 1.17 -10.68
N GLN A 147 12.21 0.54 -9.75
CA GLN A 147 13.59 0.07 -9.97
C GLN A 147 13.65 -1.15 -10.89
N ASP A 148 14.71 -1.20 -11.70
CA ASP A 148 15.03 -2.37 -12.53
C ASP A 148 15.23 -3.61 -11.64
N GLY A 149 14.71 -4.75 -12.09
CA GLY A 149 14.87 -6.04 -11.41
C GLY A 149 13.74 -6.40 -10.44
N ILE A 150 12.70 -5.57 -10.33
CA ILE A 150 11.43 -5.95 -9.70
C ILE A 150 10.56 -6.63 -10.76
N GLU A 151 10.09 -7.84 -10.46
CA GLU A 151 9.12 -8.56 -11.28
C GLU A 151 7.82 -8.72 -10.51
N ILE A 152 6.69 -8.54 -11.20
CA ILE A 152 5.35 -8.66 -10.65
C ILE A 152 4.66 -9.84 -11.34
N ASP A 153 4.29 -10.85 -10.55
CA ASP A 153 3.55 -12.01 -11.01
C ASP A 153 2.08 -11.92 -10.59
N THR A 154 1.23 -11.62 -11.57
CA THR A 154 -0.23 -11.52 -11.43
C THR A 154 -0.95 -12.86 -11.66
N SER A 155 -0.23 -13.92 -12.04
CA SER A 155 -0.85 -15.20 -12.43
C SER A 155 -1.34 -16.05 -11.26
N ALA A 156 -0.82 -15.81 -10.06
CA ALA A 156 -1.03 -16.68 -8.91
C ALA A 156 -2.31 -16.38 -8.11
N TRP A 157 -2.87 -15.17 -8.20
CA TRP A 157 -3.94 -14.73 -7.30
C TRP A 157 -5.26 -14.42 -8.02
N HIS A 158 -6.26 -15.27 -7.79
CA HIS A 158 -7.64 -15.06 -8.24
C HIS A 158 -8.59 -14.97 -7.05
N ALA A 159 -8.84 -13.76 -6.56
CA ALA A 159 -9.81 -13.53 -5.49
C ALA A 159 -11.24 -13.34 -6.05
N VAL A 160 -12.21 -14.04 -5.46
CA VAL A 160 -13.63 -13.91 -5.79
C VAL A 160 -14.23 -12.58 -5.28
N GLY A 161 -13.58 -11.95 -4.30
CA GLY A 161 -13.94 -10.64 -3.75
C GLY A 161 -12.76 -9.67 -3.82
N MET A 162 -13.06 -8.37 -3.91
CA MET A 162 -12.05 -7.31 -4.07
C MET A 162 -11.06 -7.56 -5.23
N GLN A 163 -11.55 -8.12 -6.34
CA GLN A 163 -10.72 -8.52 -7.50
C GLN A 163 -9.84 -7.39 -8.03
N TYR A 164 -10.31 -6.14 -7.96
CA TYR A 164 -9.58 -4.95 -8.40
C TYR A 164 -8.49 -4.48 -7.43
N THR A 165 -8.23 -5.23 -6.36
CA THR A 165 -7.00 -5.02 -5.59
C THR A 165 -5.77 -5.56 -6.32
N GLN A 166 -5.96 -6.38 -7.36
CA GLN A 166 -4.89 -6.90 -8.22
C GLN A 166 -3.68 -7.39 -7.42
N THR A 167 -3.96 -8.12 -6.34
CA THR A 167 -2.91 -8.66 -5.48
C THR A 167 -2.02 -9.58 -6.30
N ALA A 168 -0.73 -9.33 -6.29
CA ALA A 168 0.28 -10.08 -7.03
C ALA A 168 1.39 -10.56 -6.10
N ALA A 169 2.21 -11.49 -6.59
CA ALA A 169 3.50 -11.74 -5.99
C ALA A 169 4.53 -10.75 -6.57
N VAL A 170 5.38 -10.18 -5.71
CA VAL A 170 6.49 -9.32 -6.12
C VAL A 170 7.78 -10.06 -5.83
N THR A 171 8.65 -10.19 -6.84
CA THR A 171 9.96 -10.83 -6.73
C THR A 171 11.06 -9.84 -7.11
N SER A 172 12.29 -10.10 -6.70
CA SER A 172 13.42 -9.17 -6.90
C SER A 172 14.70 -9.85 -7.37
N ILE A 173 15.44 -9.13 -8.22
CA ILE A 173 16.88 -9.28 -8.45
C ILE A 173 17.61 -8.00 -7.95
N LYS A 174 18.34 -8.14 -6.84
CA LYS A 174 19.53 -7.36 -6.40
C LYS A 174 19.48 -5.82 -6.53
N PHE A 175 18.68 -5.13 -5.71
CA PHE A 175 18.81 -3.67 -5.47
C PHE A 175 18.99 -3.33 -3.98
N LYS A 176 19.42 -2.09 -3.69
CA LYS A 176 19.59 -1.57 -2.32
C LYS A 176 18.33 -0.83 -1.85
N PRO A 177 17.50 -1.41 -0.95
CA PRO A 177 16.35 -0.70 -0.39
C PRO A 177 16.79 0.36 0.63
N ASN A 178 15.93 1.35 0.87
CA ASN A 178 16.11 2.30 1.96
C ASN A 178 15.55 1.69 3.25
N ARG A 179 16.42 1.41 4.22
CA ARG A 179 16.00 0.93 5.54
C ARG A 179 15.45 2.10 6.35
N LEU A 180 14.18 2.02 6.76
CA LEU A 180 13.52 3.12 7.48
C LEU A 180 13.74 3.09 9.00
N ALA A 181 13.99 1.92 9.57
CA ALA A 181 14.25 1.80 11.00
C ALA A 181 15.18 0.63 11.32
N ASN A 182 15.97 0.79 12.39
CA ASN A 182 16.57 -0.32 13.10
C ASN A 182 15.53 -0.88 14.09
N PRO A 183 15.54 -2.20 14.38
CA PRO A 183 14.58 -2.77 15.33
C PRO A 183 14.72 -2.05 16.67
N ILE A 184 13.59 -1.79 17.32
CA ILE A 184 13.57 -1.29 18.69
C ILE A 184 14.17 -2.40 19.56
N THR A 185 15.42 -2.22 19.98
CA THR A 185 16.03 -3.06 21.03
C THR A 185 15.36 -2.69 22.34
N THR A 186 14.36 -3.47 22.75
CA THR A 186 13.85 -3.49 24.14
C THR A 186 14.73 -4.34 25.02
#